data_AF-A0A938S468-F1
#
_entry.id   AF-A0A938S468-F1
#
_cell.length_a   1.000
_cell.length_b   1.000
_cell.length_c   1.000
_cell.angle_alpha   90.00
_cell.angle_beta   90.00
_cell.angle_gamma   90.00
#
_symmetry.space_group_name_H-M   'P 1'
#
loop_
_entity.id
_entity.type
_entity.pdbx_description
1 polymer ?
#
loop_
_entity_poly.entity_id
_entity_poly.type
_entity_poly.pdbx_seq_one_letter_code
_entity_poly.pdbx_strand_id
1 'polypeptide(L)'
;MGLLDTMIHGKTAFLAGIAQEIRLRETILADQEGRGAGRRVVFQDPRVVDYRASVDDIAAYLVDLMENAALRRQMGEAGRKRVVETYDYRVVAEQFARTVAEKLGLA
;
A
#
# COMPACT_ATOMS: atom_id res chain seq x y z
N MET A 1 -4.16 -1.21 5.07
CA MET A 1 -2.98 -0.36 4.93
C MET A 1 -1.83 -1.23 4.41
N GLY A 2 -1.14 -0.79 3.37
CA GLY A 2 -0.35 -1.63 2.46
C GLY A 2 -1.16 -2.06 1.24
N LEU A 3 -0.48 -2.46 0.16
CA LEU A 3 -1.03 -2.89 -1.14
C LEU A 3 -2.11 -3.98 -0.98
N LEU A 4 -3.36 -3.62 -0.63
CA LEU A 4 -4.44 -4.58 -0.32
C LEU A 4 -4.82 -5.41 -1.55
N ASP A 5 -4.65 -4.84 -2.73
CA ASP A 5 -4.81 -5.53 -3.99
C ASP A 5 -3.75 -6.62 -4.19
N THR A 6 -2.60 -6.49 -3.52
CA THR A 6 -1.45 -7.39 -3.62
C THR A 6 -1.34 -8.36 -2.45
N MET A 7 -1.73 -7.97 -1.24
CA MET A 7 -1.48 -8.71 -0.01
C MET A 7 -2.79 -9.17 0.65
N ILE A 8 -2.87 -10.47 0.95
CA ILE A 8 -3.97 -11.05 1.71
C ILE A 8 -3.48 -11.36 3.12
N HIS A 9 -4.06 -10.67 4.11
CA HIS A 9 -3.76 -10.87 5.53
C HIS A 9 -3.88 -12.34 5.95
N GLY A 10 -2.89 -12.86 6.68
CA GLY A 10 -2.83 -14.23 7.18
C GLY A 10 -2.59 -15.31 6.10
N LYS A 11 -2.59 -14.94 4.81
CA LYS A 11 -2.39 -15.88 3.70
C LYS A 11 -1.08 -15.64 2.96
N THR A 12 -0.84 -14.40 2.54
CA THR A 12 0.37 -14.03 1.79
C THR A 12 1.21 -12.99 2.52
N ALA A 13 0.65 -12.32 3.53
CA ALA A 13 1.34 -11.36 4.39
C ALA A 13 0.60 -11.23 5.73
N PHE A 14 1.26 -10.67 6.73
CA PHE A 14 0.57 -10.06 7.87
C PHE A 14 0.44 -8.56 7.63
N LEU A 15 -0.73 -8.02 7.96
CA LEU A 15 -1.08 -6.62 7.75
C LEU A 15 -1.44 -6.06 9.12
N ALA A 16 -0.58 -5.19 9.64
CA ALA A 16 -0.83 -4.51 10.90
C ALA A 16 -2.02 -3.56 10.78
N GLY A 17 -2.80 -3.47 11.84
CA GLY A 17 -3.84 -2.47 12.01
C GLY A 17 -3.27 -1.05 12.06
N ILE A 18 -4.17 -0.08 11.97
CA ILE A 18 -3.83 1.34 12.15
C ILE A 18 -3.85 1.65 13.64
N ALA A 19 -2.70 2.00 14.20
CA ALA A 19 -2.61 2.51 15.58
C ALA A 19 -2.89 4.01 15.67
N GLN A 20 -2.52 4.77 14.62
CA GLN A 20 -2.75 6.20 14.61
C GLN A 20 -3.06 6.70 13.21
N GLU A 21 -4.03 7.61 13.13
CA GLU A 21 -4.29 8.42 11.95
C GLU A 21 -3.64 9.80 12.12
N ILE A 22 -2.77 10.19 11.20
CA ILE A 22 -2.10 11.49 11.22
C ILE A 22 -2.93 12.45 10.37
N ARG A 23 -3.51 13.45 11.05
CA ARG A 23 -4.31 14.51 10.44
C ARG A 23 -3.56 15.83 10.48
N LEU A 24 -3.50 16.51 9.34
CA LEU A 24 -2.99 17.87 9.24
C LEU A 24 -4.14 18.85 8.98
N ARG A 25 -4.08 20.01 9.64
CA ARG A 25 -4.98 21.14 9.38
C ARG A 25 -4.41 22.12 8.37
N GLU A 26 -3.11 22.06 8.15
CA GLU A 26 -2.41 22.96 7.25
C GLU A 26 -1.09 22.36 6.79
N THR A 27 -0.56 22.93 5.71
CA THR A 27 0.77 22.63 5.19
C THR A 27 1.41 23.89 4.62
N ILE A 28 2.71 23.85 4.40
CA ILE A 28 3.46 24.89 3.69
C ILE A 28 3.75 24.35 2.29
N LEU A 29 3.18 24.99 1.28
CA LEU A 29 3.49 24.70 -0.11
C LEU A 29 4.73 25.50 -0.51
N ALA A 30 5.83 24.80 -0.77
CA ALA A 30 7.03 25.42 -1.31
C ALA A 30 6.77 25.92 -2.75
N ASP A 31 7.32 27.08 -3.10
CA ASP A 31 7.33 27.54 -4.49
C ASP A 31 8.20 26.58 -5.31
N GLN A 32 7.73 26.17 -6.49
CA GLN A 32 8.38 25.13 -7.31
C GLN A 32 9.76 25.57 -7.83
N GLU A 33 10.06 26.87 -7.81
CA GLU A 33 11.36 27.43 -8.18
C GLU A 33 12.30 27.67 -6.98
N GLY A 34 11.89 27.33 -5.75
CA GLY A 34 12.73 27.38 -4.55
C GLY A 34 13.14 28.79 -4.10
N ARG A 35 12.53 29.85 -4.65
CA ARG A 35 12.94 31.26 -4.44
C ARG A 35 12.01 32.11 -3.57
N GLY A 36 11.03 31.52 -2.89
CA GLY A 36 10.09 32.25 -2.03
C GLY A 36 9.87 31.61 -0.66
N ALA A 37 9.44 32.41 0.32
CA ALA A 37 8.85 31.89 1.55
C ALA A 37 7.57 31.12 1.17
N GLY A 38 7.52 29.82 1.48
CA GLY A 38 6.41 28.95 1.08
C GLY A 38 5.05 29.48 1.51
N ARG A 39 4.00 29.17 0.74
CA ARG A 39 2.63 29.59 1.03
C ARG A 39 2.00 28.65 2.05
N ARG A 40 1.53 29.18 3.18
CA ARG A 40 0.68 28.43 4.12
C ARG A 40 -0.68 28.16 3.50
N VAL A 41 -1.08 26.90 3.47
CA VAL A 41 -2.39 26.43 3.03
C VAL A 41 -3.10 25.81 4.22
N VAL A 42 -4.22 26.40 4.63
CA VAL A 42 -5.08 25.86 5.69
C VAL A 42 -6.22 25.11 5.02
N PHE A 43 -6.41 23.86 5.40
CA PHE A 43 -7.51 23.03 4.89
C PHE A 43 -8.82 23.38 5.60
N GLN A 44 -9.93 23.41 4.86
CA GLN A 44 -11.27 23.62 5.46
C GLN A 44 -11.58 22.54 6.50
N ASP A 45 -11.31 21.28 6.15
CA ASP A 45 -11.36 20.13 7.05
C ASP A 45 -9.97 19.50 7.19
N PRO A 46 -9.59 19.00 8.38
CA PRO A 46 -8.34 18.27 8.57
C PRO A 46 -8.22 17.11 7.56
N ARG A 47 -7.07 17.01 6.90
CA ARG A 47 -6.80 15.95 5.93
C ARG A 47 -5.96 14.87 6.58
N VAL A 48 -6.34 13.62 6.34
CA VAL A 48 -5.49 12.47 6.68
C VAL A 48 -4.33 12.44 5.70
N VAL A 49 -3.12 12.43 6.22
CA VAL A 49 -1.90 12.45 5.39
C VAL A 49 -1.04 11.22 5.59
N ASP A 50 -1.22 10.51 6.70
CA ASP A 50 -0.46 9.31 6.99
C ASP A 50 -1.20 8.46 8.04
N TYR A 51 -0.81 7.21 8.15
CA TYR A 51 -1.28 6.28 9.15
C TYR A 51 -0.07 5.58 9.76
N ARG A 52 -0.03 5.45 11.09
CA ARG A 52 0.97 4.62 11.77
C ARG A 52 0.41 3.23 12.01
N ALA A 53 1.19 2.23 11.60
CA ALA A 53 0.89 0.84 11.88
C ALA A 53 1.03 0.52 13.37
N SER A 54 0.24 -0.44 13.86
CA SER A 54 0.34 -0.97 15.22
C SER A 54 1.70 -1.65 15.44
N VAL A 55 2.45 -1.14 16.42
CA VAL A 55 3.74 -1.72 16.83
C VAL A 55 3.51 -3.09 17.48
N ASP A 56 2.42 -3.24 18.23
CA ASP A 56 2.07 -4.50 18.90
C ASP A 56 1.77 -5.60 17.87
N ASP A 57 1.02 -5.27 16.82
CA ASP A 57 0.75 -6.19 15.70
C ASP A 57 2.05 -6.59 15.01
N ILE A 58 2.92 -5.60 14.69
CA ILE A 58 4.20 -5.87 14.03
C ILE A 58 5.06 -6.80 14.88
N ALA A 59 5.15 -6.55 16.18
CA ALA A 59 5.92 -7.37 17.11
C ALA A 59 5.36 -8.80 17.18
N ALA A 60 4.05 -8.94 17.38
CA ALA A 60 3.38 -10.24 17.45
C ALA A 60 3.58 -11.06 16.16
N TYR A 61 3.31 -10.46 15.00
CA TYR A 61 3.46 -11.16 13.72
C TYR A 61 4.90 -11.49 13.39
N LEU A 62 5.87 -10.66 13.82
CA LEU A 62 7.27 -11.00 13.65
C LEU A 62 7.65 -12.22 14.48
N VAL A 63 7.20 -12.30 15.73
CA VAL A 63 7.40 -13.49 16.59
C VAL A 63 6.79 -14.73 15.94
N ASP A 64 5.52 -14.67 15.51
CA ASP A 64 4.85 -15.78 14.82
C ASP A 64 5.66 -16.28 13.61
N LEU A 65 6.17 -15.35 12.81
CA LEU A 65 7.00 -15.68 11.66
C LEU A 65 8.34 -16.27 12.07
N MET A 66 9.04 -15.75 13.08
CA MET A 66 10.35 -16.26 13.50
C MET A 66 10.26 -17.68 14.08
N GLU A 67 9.24 -17.93 14.89
CA GLU A 67 9.06 -19.18 15.63
C GLU A 67 8.47 -20.29 14.75
N ASN A 68 7.76 -19.95 13.68
CA ASN A 68 7.09 -20.93 12.82
C ASN A 68 7.64 -20.97 11.39
N ALA A 69 8.59 -21.88 11.15
CA ALA A 69 9.18 -22.08 9.82
C ALA A 69 8.18 -22.60 8.78
N ALA A 70 7.18 -23.40 9.19
CA ALA A 70 6.16 -23.92 8.28
C ALA A 70 5.24 -22.78 7.80
N LEU A 71 4.84 -21.89 8.70
CA LEU A 71 4.07 -20.69 8.37
C LEU A 71 4.80 -19.82 7.35
N ARG A 72 6.11 -19.55 7.56
CA ARG A 72 6.92 -18.78 6.59
C ARG A 72 6.91 -19.42 5.20
N ARG A 73 7.05 -20.74 5.12
CA ARG A 73 7.01 -21.48 3.84
C ARG A 73 5.65 -21.35 3.17
N GLN A 74 4.58 -21.65 3.91
CA GLN A 74 3.21 -21.60 3.40
C GLN A 74 2.86 -20.21 2.88
N MET A 75 3.16 -19.16 3.66
CA MET A 75 2.90 -17.77 3.26
C MET A 75 3.76 -17.36 2.06
N GLY A 76 5.03 -17.77 2.02
CA GLY A 76 5.92 -17.50 0.89
C GLY A 76 5.46 -18.15 -0.41
N GLU A 77 5.03 -19.41 -0.37
CA GLU A 77 4.48 -20.14 -1.52
C GLU A 77 3.18 -19.49 -2.02
N ALA A 78 2.27 -19.17 -1.09
CA ALA A 78 1.04 -18.46 -1.41
C ALA A 78 1.31 -17.07 -2.02
N GLY A 79 2.30 -16.35 -1.48
CA GLY A 79 2.76 -15.07 -2.00
C GLY A 79 3.33 -15.20 -3.41
N ARG A 80 4.21 -16.17 -3.65
CA ARG A 80 4.79 -16.44 -4.98
C ARG A 80 3.72 -16.74 -6.01
N LYS A 81 2.76 -17.61 -5.68
CA LYS A 81 1.63 -17.95 -6.55
C LYS A 81 0.85 -16.70 -6.95
N ARG A 82 0.44 -15.88 -5.97
CA ARG A 82 -0.31 -14.64 -6.21
C ARG A 82 0.47 -13.66 -7.08
N VAL A 83 1.78 -13.54 -6.85
CA VAL A 83 2.64 -12.66 -7.66
C VAL A 83 2.63 -13.06 -9.14
N VAL A 84 2.72 -14.36 -9.46
CA VAL A 84 2.60 -14.82 -10.85
C VAL A 84 1.22 -14.53 -11.42
N GLU A 85 0.17 -14.84 -10.66
CA GLU A 85 -1.21 -14.73 -11.15
C GLU A 85 -1.66 -13.28 -11.39
N THR A 86 -1.09 -12.32 -10.65
CA THR A 86 -1.56 -10.92 -10.67
C THR A 86 -0.53 -9.93 -11.20
N TYR A 87 0.76 -10.20 -11.02
CA TYR A 87 1.85 -9.24 -11.28
C TYR A 87 2.87 -9.73 -12.31
N ASP A 88 2.64 -10.88 -12.95
CA ASP A 88 3.41 -11.23 -14.14
C ASP A 88 3.19 -10.17 -15.22
N TYR A 89 4.28 -9.71 -15.84
CA TYR A 89 4.23 -8.60 -16.80
C TYR A 89 3.26 -8.87 -17.96
N ARG A 90 3.05 -10.14 -18.33
CA ARG A 90 2.10 -10.52 -19.39
C ARG A 90 0.67 -10.28 -18.96
N VAL A 91 0.33 -10.66 -17.73
CA VAL A 91 -0.99 -10.44 -17.13
C VAL A 91 -1.26 -8.93 -17.04
N VAL A 92 -0.28 -8.16 -16.57
CA VAL A 92 -0.41 -6.70 -16.45
C VAL A 92 -0.55 -6.02 -17.82
N ALA A 93 0.25 -6.42 -18.81
CA ALA A 93 0.19 -5.87 -20.16
C ALA A 93 -1.15 -6.18 -20.85
N GLU A 94 -1.68 -7.39 -20.67
CA GLU A 94 -3.00 -7.77 -21.19
C GLU A 94 -4.12 -6.94 -20.55
N GLN A 95 -4.12 -6.81 -19.22
CA GLN A 95 -5.09 -5.97 -18.50
C GLN A 95 -5.03 -4.52 -18.96
N PHE A 96 -3.82 -3.98 -19.11
CA PHE A 96 -3.61 -2.61 -19.61
C PHE A 96 -4.18 -2.43 -21.02
N ALA A 97 -3.81 -3.32 -21.95
CA ALA A 97 -4.28 -3.25 -23.34
C ALA A 97 -5.82 -3.32 -23.42
N ARG A 98 -6.43 -4.22 -22.63
CA ARG A 98 -7.90 -4.32 -22.52
C ARG A 98 -8.51 -3.03 -21.99
N THR A 99 -8.01 -2.49 -20.88
CA THR A 99 -8.52 -1.24 -20.30
C THR A 99 -8.38 -0.05 -21.27
N VAL A 100 -7.29 0.01 -22.03
CA VAL A 100 -7.10 1.05 -23.06
C VAL A 100 -8.11 0.87 -24.20
N ALA A 101 -8.28 -0.35 -24.71
CA ALA A 101 -9.23 -0.64 -25.78
C ALA A 101 -10.67 -0.28 -25.37
N GLU A 102 -11.09 -0.68 -24.17
CA GLU A 102 -12.41 -0.35 -23.61
C GLU A 102 -12.60 1.16 -23.45
N LYS A 103 -11.62 1.88 -22.88
CA LYS A 103 -11.72 3.33 -22.66
C LYS A 103 -11.69 4.14 -23.96
N LEU A 104 -11.07 3.62 -25.01
CA LEU A 104 -10.95 4.29 -26.31
C LEU A 104 -11.98 3.80 -27.34
N GLY A 105 -12.83 2.83 -27.00
CA GLY A 105 -13.85 2.29 -27.91
C GLY A 105 -13.26 1.50 -29.08
N LEU A 106 -12.16 0.79 -28.85
CA LEU A 106 -11.44 -0.02 -29.85
C LEU A 106 -11.80 -1.52 -29.80
N ALA A 107 -12.76 -1.89 -28.95
CA ALA A 107 -13.24 -3.24 -28.72
C ALA A 107 -14.72 -3.38 -29.06
#